data_AF-A0A7R8Z7A4-F1
#
_entry.id   AF-A0A7R8Z7A4-F1
#
_cell.length_a   1.000
_cell.length_b   1.000
_cell.length_c   1.000
_cell.angle_alpha   90.00
_cell.angle_beta   90.00
_cell.angle_gamma   90.00
#
_symmetry.space_group_name_H-M   'P 1'
#
loop_
_entity.id
_entity.type
_entity.pdbx_description
1 polymer ?
#
loop_
_entity_poly.entity_id
_entity_poly.type
_entity_poly.pdbx_seq_one_letter_code
_entity_poly.pdbx_strand_id
1 'polypeptide(L)'
;GVNAAAAIRGVDWSLITGTTTARSVREVCNNQESCGSEKGVSAPTISGVDTALHTHTSVRAVLKNGRVRVRLYGCYESLQGGCTTRALQDLTGGIVQSFGLSNQDRYLTFQVLNSAVPRSSLLISSINQEKDNKRQLRLRNGLITQHAYSVTGLARVRGPLGETPLVRLRNPWGRGEWTGPWSERSWEWDGLSERDKELLSVRVRNDGEFWMSFEDFARHFTHLDLVHIGPDDWMVEPALHSKQPWRAVLARRRWRSGYNAGGGPGYTETTATNPQFHIQIPRASSNKCHVVVSVTQYYETHPVETKKKKALYAIGFAVYEIPHSMARVTPHFVIDQKPLDVTNHSVAREVVTFFTLPPGDYIVLPQTNVPNCDGKFLLRILTDEQSNIWEVNEDNMVFRNITSEFLEEAPLLVIIYSIYLYLGYLSDKPSLELCKSLIMLRDYNISGRINLMDIPIAFQKFDRVGHGTKTSSYNLRALLWEAGSTASNKVLECLVLRFSKSKILTSECFVMAMVRLHLAHDDPNDHLLLTILMAAIGL
;
A
#
# COMPACT_ATOMS: atom_id res chain seq x y z
N GLY A 1 -10.14 3.63 -16.92
CA GLY A 1 -9.10 3.37 -17.93
C GLY A 1 -8.69 4.69 -18.54
N VAL A 2 -7.52 5.20 -18.16
CA VAL A 2 -6.89 6.34 -18.83
C VAL A 2 -5.53 5.82 -19.27
N ASN A 3 -5.30 5.81 -20.58
CA ASN A 3 -4.11 5.25 -21.23
C ASN A 3 -2.82 5.95 -20.76
N ALA A 4 -1.88 5.17 -20.22
CA ALA A 4 -0.48 5.57 -19.98
C ALA A 4 0.27 5.96 -21.27
N ALA A 5 -0.26 5.57 -22.44
CA ALA A 5 0.33 5.74 -23.77
C ALA A 5 0.67 7.19 -24.18
N ALA A 6 0.10 8.19 -23.52
CA ALA A 6 0.36 9.61 -23.80
C ALA A 6 1.51 10.21 -22.97
N ALA A 7 1.87 9.59 -21.85
CA ALA A 7 2.78 10.20 -20.87
C ALA A 7 4.27 9.91 -21.13
N ILE A 8 4.58 8.93 -21.98
CA ILE A 8 5.91 8.32 -22.02
C ILE A 8 6.74 8.81 -23.22
N ARG A 9 6.11 9.28 -24.30
CA ARG A 9 6.80 9.78 -25.51
C ARG A 9 6.62 11.29 -25.69
N GLY A 10 7.44 12.07 -24.98
CA GLY A 10 7.57 13.51 -25.18
C GLY A 10 6.84 14.39 -24.16
N VAL A 11 6.68 13.93 -22.92
CA VAL A 11 6.22 14.79 -21.83
C VAL A 11 7.39 15.61 -21.28
N ASP A 12 7.25 16.92 -21.35
CA ASP A 12 8.08 17.85 -20.60
C ASP A 12 7.67 17.80 -19.12
N TRP A 13 8.42 17.03 -18.33
CA TRP A 13 8.18 16.83 -16.91
C TRP A 13 8.44 18.10 -16.06
N SER A 14 9.07 19.13 -16.63
CA SER A 14 9.31 20.42 -15.96
C SER A 14 8.01 21.20 -15.66
N LEU A 15 6.94 20.96 -16.43
CA LEU A 15 5.62 21.53 -16.18
C LEU A 15 4.98 21.02 -14.88
N ILE A 16 5.49 19.91 -14.32
CA ILE A 16 5.02 19.34 -13.05
C ILE A 16 5.76 19.94 -11.86
N THR A 17 6.99 20.45 -12.04
CA THR A 17 7.85 20.96 -10.96
C THR A 17 7.62 22.43 -10.61
N GLY A 18 6.45 23.00 -10.96
CA GLY A 18 6.01 24.31 -10.44
C GLY A 18 6.73 25.54 -11.01
N THR A 19 7.46 25.41 -12.12
CA THR A 19 8.11 26.54 -12.79
C THR A 19 7.15 27.24 -13.76
N THR A 20 6.05 27.80 -13.24
CA THR A 20 5.38 28.90 -13.94
C THR A 20 5.67 30.17 -13.16
N THR A 21 6.57 30.98 -13.70
CA THR A 21 6.96 32.28 -13.17
C THR A 21 5.71 33.11 -12.86
N ALA A 22 5.55 33.48 -11.59
CA ALA A 22 4.44 34.25 -11.03
C ALA A 22 4.29 35.70 -11.55
N ARG A 23 4.85 36.02 -12.72
CA ARG A 23 4.75 37.35 -13.35
C ARG A 23 3.66 37.46 -14.40
N SER A 24 3.23 36.35 -15.02
CA SER A 24 2.18 36.38 -16.06
C SER A 24 0.74 36.18 -15.53
N VAL A 25 0.56 35.77 -14.27
CA VAL A 25 -0.76 35.49 -13.70
C VAL A 25 -1.39 36.73 -13.04
N ARG A 26 -0.59 37.71 -12.60
CA ARG A 26 -1.11 38.93 -11.94
C ARG A 26 -1.85 39.89 -12.88
N GLU A 27 -1.59 39.85 -14.19
CA GLU A 27 -2.32 40.70 -15.15
C GLU A 27 -3.66 40.11 -15.59
N VAL A 28 -3.89 38.80 -15.36
CA VAL A 28 -5.12 38.12 -15.82
C VAL A 28 -6.26 38.25 -14.80
N CYS A 29 -5.97 38.38 -13.50
CA CYS A 29 -7.01 38.42 -12.46
C CYS A 29 -7.71 39.78 -12.27
N ASN A 30 -7.28 40.85 -12.93
CA ASN A 30 -7.89 42.18 -12.74
C ASN A 30 -9.03 42.52 -13.71
N ASN A 31 -9.32 41.68 -14.71
CA ASN A 31 -10.35 41.97 -15.71
C ASN A 31 -11.21 40.73 -15.97
N GLN A 32 -12.15 40.41 -15.07
CA GLN A 32 -13.37 39.67 -15.41
C GLN A 32 -14.37 39.67 -14.24
N GLU A 33 -15.03 40.80 -14.04
CA GLU A 33 -16.39 40.82 -13.51
C GLU A 33 -17.36 40.85 -14.71
N SER A 34 -18.44 40.06 -14.59
CA SER A 34 -19.68 40.08 -15.38
C SER A 34 -19.86 39.07 -16.53
N CYS A 35 -21.12 38.62 -16.58
CA CYS A 35 -21.86 37.84 -17.58
C CYS A 35 -21.74 36.31 -17.57
N GLY A 36 -22.88 35.68 -17.25
CA GLY A 36 -23.16 34.27 -17.48
C GLY A 36 -23.82 33.98 -18.82
N SER A 37 -24.36 32.75 -18.89
CA SER A 37 -25.11 32.10 -19.98
C SER A 37 -24.32 31.25 -20.98
N GLU A 38 -25.02 30.22 -21.46
CA GLU A 38 -24.56 29.00 -22.11
C GLU A 38 -24.00 29.15 -23.54
N LYS A 39 -23.30 28.08 -23.95
CA LYS A 39 -22.89 27.65 -25.31
C LYS A 39 -21.52 28.13 -25.80
N GLY A 40 -20.79 27.16 -26.37
CA GLY A 40 -19.73 27.40 -27.35
C GLY A 40 -18.33 27.10 -26.82
N VAL A 41 -17.64 26.18 -27.50
CA VAL A 41 -16.20 25.97 -27.35
C VAL A 41 -15.49 27.24 -27.81
N SER A 42 -14.86 27.97 -26.89
CA SER A 42 -13.94 29.06 -27.22
C SER A 42 -12.73 29.06 -26.29
N ALA A 43 -11.53 28.99 -26.88
CA ALA A 43 -10.27 29.20 -26.19
C ALA A 43 -10.03 30.72 -26.02
N PRO A 44 -9.42 31.18 -24.91
CA PRO A 44 -9.02 32.58 -24.80
C PRO A 44 -7.87 32.83 -25.78
N THR A 45 -8.09 33.76 -26.71
CA THR A 45 -7.09 34.23 -27.68
C THR A 45 -6.73 35.66 -27.28
N ILE A 46 -5.47 35.91 -26.91
CA ILE A 46 -4.95 37.27 -26.73
C ILE A 46 -3.97 37.53 -27.87
N SER A 47 -4.35 38.49 -28.71
CA SER A 47 -3.61 39.23 -29.74
C SER A 47 -2.18 38.78 -30.08
N GLY A 48 -2.04 38.14 -31.25
CA GLY A 48 -1.11 38.63 -32.28
C GLY A 48 0.38 38.49 -32.03
N VAL A 49 0.87 37.37 -31.51
CA VAL A 49 2.21 36.85 -31.84
C VAL A 49 2.15 35.33 -31.87
N ASP A 50 2.08 34.76 -33.08
CA ASP A 50 2.42 33.35 -33.31
C ASP A 50 3.91 33.15 -33.00
N THR A 51 4.26 32.85 -31.75
CA THR A 51 5.56 32.23 -31.44
C THR A 51 5.47 30.75 -31.72
N ALA A 52 5.88 30.42 -32.94
CA ALA A 52 6.03 29.09 -33.49
C ALA A 52 6.55 28.05 -32.48
N LEU A 53 5.68 27.11 -32.11
CA LEU A 53 6.07 25.74 -31.77
C LEU A 53 5.14 24.78 -32.52
N HIS A 54 5.20 24.86 -33.84
CA HIS A 54 4.76 23.79 -34.72
C HIS A 54 5.79 22.67 -34.68
N THR A 55 5.67 21.74 -33.73
CA THR A 55 6.16 20.37 -33.91
C THR A 55 5.61 19.43 -32.83
N HIS A 56 5.11 18.29 -33.31
CA HIS A 56 4.84 17.02 -32.61
C HIS A 56 3.57 16.87 -31.75
N THR A 57 2.87 15.79 -32.10
CA THR A 57 1.65 15.19 -31.55
C THR A 57 1.64 15.01 -30.02
N SER A 58 2.80 15.08 -29.36
CA SER A 58 3.01 14.92 -27.92
C SER A 58 2.41 16.05 -27.06
N VAL A 59 2.43 17.31 -27.54
CA VAL A 59 1.93 18.48 -26.77
C VAL A 59 0.41 18.45 -26.59
N ARG A 60 -0.32 17.91 -27.57
CA ARG A 60 -1.79 17.73 -27.48
C ARG A 60 -2.20 16.74 -26.39
N ALA A 61 -1.32 15.80 -26.04
CA ALA A 61 -1.58 14.76 -25.05
C ALA A 61 -1.36 15.26 -23.61
N VAL A 62 -0.31 16.06 -23.39
CA VAL A 62 -0.05 16.76 -22.10
C VAL A 62 -1.17 17.74 -21.78
N LEU A 63 -1.62 18.54 -22.76
CA LEU A 63 -2.74 19.46 -22.58
C LEU A 63 -4.07 18.73 -22.32
N LYS A 64 -4.31 17.56 -22.93
CA LYS A 64 -5.47 16.71 -22.60
C LYS A 64 -5.38 16.13 -21.19
N ASN A 65 -4.21 15.66 -20.76
CA ASN A 65 -4.01 15.08 -19.42
C ASN A 65 -4.07 16.13 -18.30
N GLY A 66 -3.52 17.32 -18.52
CA GLY A 66 -3.71 18.48 -17.64
C GLY A 66 -5.18 18.89 -17.53
N ARG A 67 -5.93 18.90 -18.64
CA ARG A 67 -7.38 19.17 -18.64
C ARG A 67 -8.19 18.11 -17.90
N VAL A 68 -7.83 16.83 -18.00
CA VAL A 68 -8.47 15.74 -17.23
C VAL A 68 -8.16 15.86 -15.74
N ARG A 69 -6.92 16.22 -15.38
CA ARG A 69 -6.51 16.45 -13.98
C ARG A 69 -7.23 17.64 -13.36
N VAL A 70 -7.35 18.75 -14.09
CA VAL A 70 -8.12 19.93 -13.64
C VAL A 70 -9.61 19.60 -13.50
N ARG A 71 -10.14 18.71 -14.35
CA ARG A 71 -11.52 18.23 -14.24
C ARG A 71 -11.74 17.24 -13.09
N LEU A 72 -10.68 16.58 -12.62
CA LEU A 72 -10.62 15.69 -11.45
C LEU A 72 -10.39 16.40 -10.10
N TYR A 73 -9.92 17.66 -10.16
CA TYR A 73 -9.63 18.51 -8.99
C TYR A 73 -10.42 19.83 -9.00
N GLY A 74 -11.31 20.04 -9.98
CA GLY A 74 -12.25 21.16 -10.06
C GLY A 74 -11.67 22.49 -10.54
N CYS A 75 -10.41 22.81 -10.21
CA CYS A 75 -9.77 24.07 -10.60
C CYS A 75 -8.23 23.98 -10.66
N TYR A 76 -7.59 24.88 -11.41
CA TYR A 76 -6.12 24.99 -11.50
C TYR A 76 -5.49 25.46 -10.18
N GLU A 77 -6.23 26.20 -9.36
CA GLU A 77 -5.77 26.72 -8.06
C GLU A 77 -5.55 25.59 -7.02
N SER A 78 -6.27 24.46 -7.15
CA SER A 78 -6.06 23.26 -6.34
C SER A 78 -4.78 22.49 -6.68
N LEU A 79 -4.13 22.80 -7.81
CA LEU A 79 -2.82 22.25 -8.18
C LEU A 79 -1.63 23.09 -7.65
N GLN A 80 -1.87 24.30 -7.17
CA GLN A 80 -0.84 25.32 -6.90
C GLN A 80 0.05 25.03 -5.67
N GLY A 81 -0.03 23.82 -5.11
CA GLY A 81 0.86 23.29 -4.08
C GLY A 81 1.10 21.77 -4.19
N GLY A 82 0.91 21.19 -5.38
CA GLY A 82 1.02 19.75 -5.59
C GLY A 82 2.47 19.25 -5.54
N CYS A 83 2.78 18.35 -4.61
CA CYS A 83 4.05 17.60 -4.62
C CYS A 83 4.18 16.81 -5.95
N THR A 84 5.35 16.85 -6.59
CA THR A 84 5.67 16.14 -7.85
C THR A 84 5.28 14.66 -7.78
N THR A 85 5.42 14.05 -6.61
CA THR A 85 5.05 12.65 -6.36
C THR A 85 3.58 12.36 -6.61
N ARG A 86 2.68 13.23 -6.15
CA ARG A 86 1.23 13.08 -6.36
C ARG A 86 0.91 13.19 -7.86
N ALA A 87 1.56 14.11 -8.56
CA ALA A 87 1.38 14.25 -9.99
C ALA A 87 1.83 13.00 -10.76
N LEU A 88 3.01 12.48 -10.45
CA LEU A 88 3.53 11.26 -11.06
C LEU A 88 2.60 10.08 -10.81
N GLN A 89 2.10 9.94 -9.59
CA GLN A 89 1.14 8.90 -9.22
C GLN A 89 -0.16 9.00 -10.02
N ASP A 90 -0.74 10.20 -10.13
CA ASP A 90 -2.01 10.40 -10.83
C ASP A 90 -1.88 10.19 -12.35
N LEU A 91 -0.72 10.49 -12.93
CA LEU A 91 -0.46 10.35 -14.36
C LEU A 91 -0.12 8.92 -14.77
N THR A 92 0.61 8.21 -13.91
CA THR A 92 1.13 6.87 -14.25
C THR A 92 0.33 5.74 -13.61
N GLY A 93 -0.42 6.01 -12.54
CA GLY A 93 -1.00 4.95 -11.70
C GLY A 93 0.04 4.15 -10.90
N GLY A 94 1.33 4.42 -11.09
CA GLY A 94 2.44 3.71 -10.48
C GLY A 94 2.59 3.95 -8.97
N ILE A 95 3.57 3.27 -8.40
CA ILE A 95 4.02 3.50 -7.01
C ILE A 95 5.17 4.49 -7.08
N VAL A 96 5.06 5.63 -6.39
CA VAL A 96 6.10 6.67 -6.40
C VAL A 96 6.85 6.67 -5.08
N GLN A 97 8.18 6.64 -5.15
CA GLN A 97 9.08 6.72 -4.01
C GLN A 97 10.07 7.86 -4.22
N SER A 98 10.28 8.69 -3.20
CA SER A 98 11.18 9.84 -3.27
C SER A 98 12.31 9.71 -2.27
N PHE A 99 13.53 9.97 -2.72
CA PHE A 99 14.73 9.95 -1.92
C PHE A 99 15.42 11.32 -1.96
N GLY A 100 15.79 11.84 -0.79
CA GLY A 100 16.71 12.96 -0.69
C GLY A 100 18.14 12.46 -0.77
N LEU A 101 18.85 12.76 -1.86
CA LEU A 101 20.20 12.25 -2.12
C LEU A 101 21.25 12.82 -1.15
N SER A 102 21.05 14.03 -0.63
CA SER A 102 22.03 14.73 0.22
C SER A 102 22.31 14.03 1.55
N ASN A 103 21.33 13.32 2.11
CA ASN A 103 21.41 12.72 3.46
C ASN A 103 21.47 11.19 3.43
N GLN A 104 21.54 10.57 2.24
CA GLN A 104 21.50 9.12 2.07
C GLN A 104 22.90 8.56 1.82
N ASP A 105 23.12 7.30 2.21
CA ASP A 105 24.36 6.61 1.87
C ASP A 105 24.44 6.44 0.34
N ARG A 106 25.59 6.85 -0.21
CA ARG A 106 25.90 6.75 -1.63
C ARG A 106 25.88 5.29 -2.09
N TYR A 107 26.36 4.36 -1.27
CA TYR A 107 26.39 2.94 -1.63
C TYR A 107 24.97 2.38 -1.76
N LEU A 108 24.09 2.65 -0.79
CA LEU A 108 22.68 2.24 -0.84
C LEU A 108 21.95 2.87 -2.02
N THR A 109 22.18 4.16 -2.27
CA THR A 109 21.59 4.86 -3.42
C THR A 109 21.98 4.22 -4.75
N PHE A 110 23.27 3.87 -4.91
CA PHE A 110 23.74 3.18 -6.11
C PHE A 110 23.10 1.79 -6.25
N GLN A 111 22.95 1.03 -5.15
CA GLN A 111 22.26 -0.25 -5.18
C GLN A 111 20.80 -0.12 -5.60
N VAL A 112 20.08 0.89 -5.07
CA VAL A 112 18.70 1.19 -5.47
C VAL A 112 18.63 1.49 -6.98
N LEU A 113 19.50 2.35 -7.50
CA LEU A 113 19.57 2.66 -8.93
C LEU A 113 19.86 1.40 -9.77
N ASN A 114 20.88 0.62 -9.38
CA ASN A 114 21.27 -0.60 -10.08
C ASN A 114 20.13 -1.62 -10.15
N SER A 115 19.28 -1.61 -9.14
CA SER A 115 18.09 -2.45 -9.06
C SER A 115 16.93 -1.86 -9.90
N ALA A 116 16.70 -0.54 -9.87
CA ALA A 116 15.52 0.08 -10.46
C ALA A 116 15.64 0.34 -11.97
N VAL A 117 16.83 0.69 -12.47
CA VAL A 117 17.05 1.02 -13.89
C VAL A 117 16.69 -0.10 -14.87
N PRO A 118 17.09 -1.38 -14.65
CA PRO A 118 16.75 -2.47 -15.58
C PRO A 118 15.27 -2.89 -15.52
N ARG A 119 14.53 -2.47 -14.49
CA ARG A 119 13.13 -2.83 -14.26
C ARG A 119 12.18 -1.79 -14.83
N SER A 120 10.90 -2.12 -14.92
CA SER A 120 9.82 -1.22 -15.35
C SER A 120 9.54 -0.10 -14.34
N SER A 121 10.58 0.66 -14.03
CA SER A 121 10.57 1.85 -13.20
C SER A 121 11.05 3.05 -14.02
N LEU A 122 10.41 4.19 -13.82
CA LEU A 122 10.87 5.48 -14.31
C LEU A 122 11.66 6.16 -13.20
N LEU A 123 12.80 6.73 -13.54
CA LEU A 123 13.69 7.38 -12.58
C LEU A 123 13.84 8.83 -12.97
N ILE A 124 13.52 9.72 -12.05
CA ILE A 124 13.52 11.17 -12.25
C ILE A 124 14.39 11.79 -11.17
N SER A 125 15.40 12.56 -11.55
CA SER A 125 16.24 13.29 -10.61
C SER A 125 16.05 14.78 -10.78
N SER A 126 16.16 15.54 -9.69
CA SER A 126 16.05 16.99 -9.73
C SER A 126 17.03 17.67 -8.77
N ILE A 127 17.31 18.93 -9.08
CA ILE A 127 18.25 19.78 -8.33
C ILE A 127 17.46 20.91 -7.71
N ASN A 128 17.11 20.77 -6.44
CA ASN A 128 16.49 21.83 -5.65
C ASN A 128 17.57 22.77 -5.08
N GLN A 129 17.37 24.08 -5.23
CA GLN A 129 18.23 25.10 -4.62
C GLN A 129 17.82 25.39 -3.19
N GLU A 130 18.82 25.55 -2.32
CA GLU A 130 18.62 26.12 -0.99
C GLU A 130 18.14 27.58 -1.10
N LYS A 131 17.29 27.99 -0.16
CA LYS A 131 16.43 29.19 -0.24
C LYS A 131 17.16 30.52 -0.47
N ASP A 132 18.48 30.58 -0.28
CA ASP A 132 19.28 31.81 -0.34
C ASP A 132 19.92 32.10 -1.71
N ASN A 133 20.02 31.13 -2.62
CA ASN A 133 20.69 31.30 -3.92
C ASN A 133 19.73 31.51 -5.09
N LYS A 134 18.88 32.54 -5.02
CA LYS A 134 17.82 32.86 -6.02
C LYS A 134 18.27 33.26 -7.44
N ARG A 135 19.53 33.08 -7.84
CA ARG A 135 20.08 33.80 -9.01
C ARG A 135 20.59 32.98 -10.20
N GLN A 136 20.71 31.65 -10.12
CA GLN A 136 21.17 30.88 -11.28
C GLN A 136 20.29 29.67 -11.57
N LEU A 137 19.43 29.78 -12.59
CA LEU A 137 18.69 28.62 -13.12
C LEU A 137 19.60 27.61 -13.81
N ARG A 138 20.80 28.02 -14.23
CA ARG A 138 21.82 27.17 -14.84
C ARG A 138 23.15 27.35 -14.09
N LEU A 139 23.70 26.23 -13.63
CA LEU A 139 24.99 26.14 -12.95
C LEU A 139 26.15 26.24 -13.95
N ARG A 140 27.34 26.57 -13.44
CA ARG A 140 28.57 26.70 -14.26
C ARG A 140 28.98 25.39 -14.94
N ASN A 141 28.60 24.24 -14.36
CA ASN A 141 28.84 22.90 -14.89
C ASN A 141 27.78 22.47 -15.94
N GLY A 142 26.92 23.39 -16.38
CA GLY A 142 25.93 23.20 -17.44
C GLY A 142 24.56 22.73 -16.95
N LEU A 143 24.45 22.17 -15.73
CA LEU A 143 23.21 21.66 -15.16
C LEU A 143 22.20 22.78 -14.84
N ILE A 144 20.94 22.55 -15.15
CA ILE A 144 19.80 23.41 -14.83
C ILE A 144 19.17 22.98 -13.51
N THR A 145 18.93 23.94 -12.62
CA THR A 145 18.27 23.74 -11.32
C THR A 145 16.75 23.87 -11.43
N GLN A 146 16.00 23.30 -10.47
CA GLN A 146 14.54 23.23 -10.47
C GLN A 146 13.97 22.57 -11.74
N HIS A 147 14.73 21.63 -12.28
CA HIS A 147 14.40 20.90 -13.51
C HIS A 147 14.51 19.40 -13.29
N ALA A 148 13.68 18.65 -14.00
CA ALA A 148 13.59 17.20 -13.92
C ALA A 148 14.44 16.55 -15.02
N TYR A 149 15.38 15.70 -14.61
CA TYR A 149 16.20 14.87 -15.49
C TYR A 149 15.74 13.43 -15.39
N SER A 150 15.75 12.71 -16.50
CA SER A 150 15.44 11.27 -16.49
C SER A 150 16.72 10.46 -16.38
N VAL A 151 16.80 9.51 -15.45
CA VAL A 151 17.92 8.56 -15.40
C VAL A 151 17.61 7.41 -16.34
N THR A 152 18.41 7.27 -17.40
CA THR A 152 18.14 6.36 -18.53
C THR A 152 19.10 5.17 -18.61
N GLY A 153 20.14 5.12 -17.78
CA GLY A 153 21.09 4.02 -17.78
C GLY A 153 22.15 4.10 -16.70
N LEU A 154 22.80 2.97 -16.47
CA LEU A 154 23.97 2.83 -15.60
C LEU A 154 25.03 2.05 -16.36
N ALA A 155 26.29 2.37 -16.12
CA ALA A 155 27.42 1.63 -16.64
C ALA A 155 28.53 1.55 -15.59
N ARG A 156 29.40 0.57 -15.72
CA ARG A 156 30.65 0.49 -14.96
C ARG A 156 31.78 0.44 -15.98
N VAL A 157 32.71 1.37 -15.87
CA VAL A 157 33.86 1.46 -16.77
C VAL A 157 35.14 1.17 -16.01
N ARG A 158 36.06 0.45 -16.66
CA ARG A 158 37.38 0.16 -16.11
C ARG A 158 38.37 1.14 -16.70
N GLY A 159 38.65 2.21 -15.95
CA GLY A 159 39.64 3.19 -16.34
C GLY A 159 41.01 2.92 -15.71
N PRO A 160 42.02 3.76 -16.02
CA PRO A 160 43.35 3.68 -15.41
C PRO A 160 43.34 3.81 -13.88
N LEU A 161 42.34 4.52 -13.34
CA LEU A 161 42.15 4.78 -11.91
C LEU A 161 41.28 3.72 -11.21
N GLY A 162 40.88 2.65 -11.92
CA GLY A 162 40.03 1.58 -11.41
C GLY A 162 38.60 1.59 -11.97
N GLU A 163 37.71 0.82 -11.31
CA GLU A 163 36.31 0.73 -11.72
C GLU A 163 35.54 2.00 -11.31
N THR A 164 34.96 2.69 -12.29
CA THR A 164 34.15 3.90 -12.06
C THR A 164 32.68 3.65 -12.45
N PRO A 165 31.72 3.82 -11.54
CA PRO A 165 30.30 3.77 -11.87
C PRO A 165 29.84 5.07 -12.55
N LEU A 166 29.18 4.93 -13.69
CA LEU A 166 28.60 6.02 -14.47
C LEU A 166 27.08 5.97 -14.45
N VAL A 167 26.46 7.15 -14.45
CA VAL A 167 25.02 7.34 -14.56
C VAL A 167 24.74 8.11 -15.85
N ARG A 168 23.78 7.62 -16.63
CA ARG A 168 23.29 8.31 -17.82
C ARG A 168 22.02 9.05 -17.49
N LEU A 169 22.03 10.36 -17.76
CA LEU A 169 20.87 11.22 -17.59
C LEU A 169 20.44 11.79 -18.93
N ARG A 170 19.16 12.11 -19.03
CA ARG A 170 18.55 12.81 -20.15
C ARG A 170 17.87 14.07 -19.68
N ASN A 171 18.21 15.18 -20.33
CA ASN A 171 17.46 16.42 -20.21
C ASN A 171 16.35 16.48 -21.28
N PRO A 172 15.06 16.53 -20.89
CA PRO A 172 13.94 16.62 -21.84
C PRO A 172 13.99 17.84 -22.79
N TRP A 173 14.65 18.93 -22.39
CA TRP A 173 14.78 20.14 -23.22
C TRP A 173 15.85 20.05 -24.30
N GLY A 174 16.67 18.99 -24.31
CA GLY A 174 17.73 18.81 -25.29
C GLY A 174 18.83 19.89 -25.25
N ARG A 175 18.91 20.68 -24.16
CA ARG A 175 19.87 21.77 -23.97
C ARG A 175 20.30 21.88 -22.50
N GLY A 176 21.55 22.24 -22.24
CA GLY A 176 22.07 22.35 -20.87
C GLY A 176 22.65 21.03 -20.37
N GLU A 177 23.67 20.56 -21.08
CA GLU A 177 24.37 19.30 -20.80
C GLU A 177 25.51 19.51 -19.80
N TRP A 178 25.87 18.42 -19.12
CA TRP A 178 26.99 18.36 -18.19
C TRP A 178 28.32 18.61 -18.90
N THR A 179 29.14 19.52 -18.35
CA THR A 179 30.46 19.88 -18.90
C THR A 179 31.64 19.42 -18.04
N GLY A 180 31.39 18.54 -17.06
CA GLY A 180 32.43 18.02 -16.16
C GLY A 180 32.98 16.66 -16.60
N PRO A 181 33.59 15.88 -15.67
CA PRO A 181 34.10 14.54 -15.95
C PRO A 181 33.06 13.63 -16.62
N TRP A 182 33.48 12.86 -17.62
CA TRP A 182 32.62 12.00 -18.45
C TRP A 182 31.58 12.74 -19.32
N SER A 183 31.70 14.06 -19.45
CA SER A 183 30.99 14.81 -20.50
C SER A 183 31.47 14.41 -21.90
N GLU A 184 30.74 14.78 -22.95
CA GLU A 184 31.07 14.39 -24.34
C GLU A 184 32.53 14.68 -24.75
N ARG A 185 33.11 15.78 -24.24
CA ARG A 185 34.48 16.24 -24.58
C ARG A 185 35.52 15.92 -23.50
N SER A 186 35.19 15.06 -22.55
CA SER A 186 36.06 14.72 -21.43
C SER A 186 37.21 13.82 -21.85
N TRP A 187 38.43 14.09 -21.38
CA TRP A 187 39.61 13.27 -21.64
C TRP A 187 39.53 11.89 -20.94
N GLU A 188 38.67 11.75 -19.95
CA GLU A 188 38.40 10.49 -19.23
C GLU A 188 37.92 9.38 -20.17
N TRP A 189 37.29 9.74 -21.29
CA TRP A 189 36.93 8.77 -22.32
C TRP A 189 38.17 8.14 -22.95
N ASP A 190 39.26 8.88 -23.14
CA ASP A 190 40.44 8.42 -23.89
C ASP A 190 41.07 7.17 -23.30
N GLY A 191 41.00 7.02 -21.97
CA GLY A 191 41.51 5.87 -21.23
C GLY A 191 40.67 4.59 -21.33
N LEU A 192 39.53 4.60 -22.01
CA LEU A 192 38.69 3.41 -22.22
C LEU A 192 39.04 2.65 -23.50
N SER A 193 38.75 1.34 -23.50
CA SER A 193 38.85 0.51 -24.70
C SER A 193 37.90 1.00 -25.81
N GLU A 194 38.27 0.81 -27.08
CA GLU A 194 37.41 1.19 -28.20
C GLU A 194 36.02 0.54 -28.12
N ARG A 195 35.95 -0.70 -27.63
CA ARG A 195 34.70 -1.42 -27.39
C ARG A 195 33.80 -0.72 -26.36
N ASP A 196 34.37 -0.30 -25.23
CA ASP A 196 33.58 0.39 -24.17
C ASP A 196 33.17 1.78 -24.64
N LYS A 197 34.05 2.48 -25.37
CA LYS A 197 33.71 3.75 -26.03
C LYS A 197 32.55 3.57 -26.99
N GLU A 198 32.57 2.55 -27.85
CA GLU A 198 31.48 2.29 -28.80
C GLU A 198 30.16 1.98 -28.06
N LEU A 199 30.19 1.09 -27.06
CA LEU A 199 29.00 0.75 -26.28
C LEU A 199 28.36 1.96 -25.57
N LEU A 200 29.17 2.91 -25.09
CA LEU A 200 28.71 4.09 -24.34
C LEU A 200 28.41 5.30 -25.24
N SER A 201 29.09 5.42 -26.39
CA SER A 201 28.92 6.49 -27.38
C SER A 201 27.75 6.25 -28.34
N VAL A 202 27.40 5.00 -28.63
CA VAL A 202 26.35 4.62 -29.60
C VAL A 202 24.94 5.12 -29.20
N ARG A 203 24.75 5.63 -27.97
CA ARG A 203 23.45 6.14 -27.50
C ARG A 203 23.37 7.66 -27.27
N VAL A 204 24.43 8.43 -27.52
CA VAL A 204 24.41 9.90 -27.42
C VAL A 204 24.26 10.49 -28.82
N ARG A 205 23.07 10.40 -29.41
CA ARG A 205 22.71 11.17 -30.62
C ARG A 205 21.63 12.17 -30.25
N ASN A 206 21.97 13.47 -30.28
CA ASN A 206 21.09 14.65 -30.37
C ASN A 206 19.87 14.79 -29.42
N ASP A 207 19.82 14.08 -28.30
CA ASP A 207 18.63 14.00 -27.44
C ASP A 207 18.79 14.62 -26.03
N GLY A 208 19.90 15.33 -25.77
CA GLY A 208 20.22 15.86 -24.45
C GLY A 208 20.58 14.79 -23.42
N GLU A 209 21.06 13.63 -23.88
CA GLU A 209 21.60 12.57 -23.01
C GLU A 209 23.08 12.81 -22.73
N PHE A 210 23.50 12.64 -21.48
CA PHE A 210 24.90 12.73 -21.09
C PHE A 210 25.24 11.70 -20.00
N TRP A 211 26.52 11.35 -19.91
CA TRP A 211 27.07 10.55 -18.84
C TRP A 211 27.71 11.44 -17.78
N MET A 212 27.68 10.99 -16.54
CA MET A 212 28.44 11.57 -15.45
C MET A 212 28.85 10.48 -14.46
N SER A 213 29.86 10.73 -13.64
CA SER A 213 30.21 9.82 -12.55
C SER A 213 29.05 9.75 -11.53
N PHE A 214 28.84 8.59 -10.90
CA PHE A 214 27.86 8.47 -9.83
C PHE A 214 28.19 9.38 -8.64
N GLU A 215 29.48 9.63 -8.38
CA GLU A 215 29.91 10.55 -7.34
C GLU A 215 29.47 11.99 -7.63
N ASP A 216 29.64 12.45 -8.87
CA ASP A 216 29.15 13.76 -9.28
C ASP A 216 27.62 13.80 -9.26
N PHE A 217 26.94 12.73 -9.67
CA PHE A 217 25.48 12.64 -9.57
C PHE A 217 25.00 12.84 -8.12
N ALA A 218 25.58 12.09 -7.17
CA ALA A 218 25.23 12.18 -5.75
C ALA A 218 25.60 13.53 -5.12
N ARG A 219 26.63 14.23 -5.65
CA ARG A 219 27.03 15.55 -5.18
C ARG A 219 26.12 16.68 -5.69
N HIS A 220 25.65 16.60 -6.93
CA HIS A 220 24.92 17.71 -7.57
C HIS A 220 23.40 17.56 -7.50
N PHE A 221 22.87 16.34 -7.58
CA PHE A 221 21.43 16.09 -7.51
C PHE A 221 20.98 15.99 -6.05
N THR A 222 19.83 16.58 -5.75
CA THR A 222 19.32 16.62 -4.37
C THR A 222 18.14 15.67 -4.16
N HIS A 223 17.37 15.37 -5.20
CA HIS A 223 16.19 14.51 -5.13
C HIS A 223 16.19 13.47 -6.24
N LEU A 224 15.71 12.28 -5.91
CA LEU A 224 15.51 11.16 -6.83
C LEU A 224 14.14 10.54 -6.59
N ASP A 225 13.27 10.58 -7.60
CA ASP A 225 11.96 9.96 -7.62
C ASP A 225 11.98 8.69 -8.47
N LEU A 226 11.53 7.57 -7.89
CA LEU A 226 11.32 6.29 -8.57
C LEU A 226 9.83 6.08 -8.73
N VAL A 227 9.39 5.82 -9.96
CA VAL A 227 8.01 5.44 -10.27
C VAL A 227 7.99 4.01 -10.75
N HIS A 228 7.54 3.08 -9.90
CA HIS A 228 7.39 1.68 -10.25
C HIS A 228 6.08 1.48 -11.00
N ILE A 229 6.17 1.00 -12.25
CA ILE A 229 5.03 0.74 -13.12
C ILE A 229 4.60 -0.71 -12.95
N GLY A 230 3.30 -0.93 -12.75
CA GLY A 230 2.73 -2.27 -12.57
C GLY A 230 2.81 -3.12 -13.85
N PRO A 231 2.64 -4.45 -13.72
CA PRO A 231 2.69 -5.38 -14.86
C PRO A 231 1.65 -5.06 -15.94
N ASP A 232 0.44 -4.68 -15.54
CA ASP A 232 -0.65 -4.38 -16.48
C ASP A 232 -0.29 -3.20 -17.39
N ASP A 233 0.25 -2.13 -16.83
CA ASP A 233 0.69 -0.95 -17.58
C ASP A 233 1.95 -1.25 -18.41
N TRP A 234 2.87 -2.08 -17.89
CA TRP A 234 4.04 -2.55 -18.64
C TRP A 234 3.64 -3.35 -19.88
N MET A 235 2.63 -4.23 -19.77
CA MET A 235 2.15 -5.03 -20.91
C MET A 235 1.63 -4.16 -22.04
N VAL A 236 0.93 -3.07 -21.71
CA VAL A 236 0.29 -2.18 -22.69
C VAL A 236 1.29 -1.24 -23.36
N GLU A 237 2.42 -0.92 -22.70
CA GLU A 237 3.39 0.08 -23.19
C GLU A 237 4.63 -0.56 -23.83
N PRO A 238 4.77 -0.51 -25.18
CA PRO A 238 5.90 -1.11 -25.87
C PRO A 238 7.25 -0.47 -25.51
N ALA A 239 7.27 0.81 -25.10
CA ALA A 239 8.51 1.48 -24.70
C ALA A 239 9.12 0.90 -23.41
N LEU A 240 8.33 0.17 -22.60
CA LEU A 240 8.80 -0.46 -21.38
C LEU A 240 9.25 -1.91 -21.58
N HIS A 241 8.96 -2.54 -22.73
CA HIS A 241 9.30 -3.94 -23.00
C HIS A 241 10.79 -4.22 -23.09
N SER A 242 11.62 -3.17 -23.25
CA SER A 242 13.08 -3.30 -23.10
C SER A 242 13.52 -3.47 -21.64
N LYS A 243 12.60 -3.32 -20.67
CA LYS A 243 12.84 -3.44 -19.24
C LYS A 243 12.11 -4.65 -18.67
N GLN A 244 12.64 -5.19 -17.58
CA GLN A 244 12.02 -6.32 -16.89
C GLN A 244 10.73 -5.88 -16.14
N PRO A 245 9.62 -6.63 -16.26
CA PRO A 245 8.38 -6.30 -15.56
C PRO A 245 8.46 -6.58 -14.06
N TRP A 246 7.69 -5.82 -13.28
CA TRP A 246 7.36 -6.19 -11.90
C TRP A 246 6.25 -7.24 -11.87
N ARG A 247 6.35 -8.21 -10.97
CA ARG A 247 5.20 -9.00 -10.51
C ARG A 247 4.46 -8.20 -9.45
N ALA A 248 3.13 -8.25 -9.43
CA ALA A 248 2.33 -7.45 -8.51
C ALA A 248 1.20 -8.24 -7.86
N VAL A 249 1.00 -8.00 -6.57
CA VAL A 249 -0.23 -8.38 -5.85
C VAL A 249 -0.91 -7.13 -5.34
N LEU A 250 -2.21 -7.02 -5.63
CA LEU A 250 -3.05 -5.90 -5.21
C LEU A 250 -4.16 -6.41 -4.30
N ALA A 251 -4.27 -5.82 -3.11
CA ALA A 251 -5.30 -6.17 -2.14
C ALA A 251 -6.07 -4.94 -1.67
N ARG A 252 -7.37 -4.90 -1.97
CA ARG A 252 -8.29 -3.88 -1.45
C ARG A 252 -8.88 -4.37 -0.14
N ARG A 253 -8.59 -3.67 0.96
CA ARG A 253 -9.01 -4.07 2.30
C ARG A 253 -9.50 -2.86 3.11
N ARG A 254 -9.93 -3.13 4.33
CA ARG A 254 -10.46 -2.14 5.26
C ARG A 254 -10.02 -2.46 6.68
N TRP A 255 -9.55 -1.45 7.39
CA TRP A 255 -9.46 -1.44 8.85
C TRP A 255 -10.83 -1.12 9.44
N ARG A 256 -11.26 -1.94 10.40
CA ARG A 256 -12.50 -1.79 11.15
C ARG A 256 -12.23 -1.78 12.64
N SER A 257 -12.77 -0.78 13.31
CA SER A 257 -12.67 -0.69 14.76
C SER A 257 -13.30 -1.91 15.44
N GLY A 258 -12.60 -2.46 16.43
CA GLY A 258 -13.02 -3.63 17.20
C GLY A 258 -12.70 -4.98 16.54
N TYR A 259 -12.18 -5.00 15.31
CA TYR A 259 -11.87 -6.24 14.62
C TYR A 259 -10.42 -6.33 14.16
N ASN A 260 -10.04 -5.53 13.17
CA ASN A 260 -8.74 -5.64 12.49
C ASN A 260 -8.03 -4.28 12.37
N ALA A 261 -8.46 -3.27 13.12
CA ALA A 261 -7.80 -1.97 13.23
C ALA A 261 -6.86 -1.96 14.45
N GLY A 262 -5.80 -2.76 14.38
CA GLY A 262 -4.93 -3.08 15.51
C GLY A 262 -3.93 -2.00 15.92
N GLY A 263 -3.70 -1.00 15.07
CA GLY A 263 -2.73 0.07 15.33
C GLY A 263 -1.27 -0.36 15.08
N GLY A 264 -0.34 0.55 15.34
CA GLY A 264 1.11 0.33 15.16
C GLY A 264 1.72 -0.67 16.14
N PRO A 265 3.02 -0.98 16.03
CA PRO A 265 3.71 -1.99 16.85
C PRO A 265 3.79 -1.65 18.34
N GLY A 266 3.53 -0.39 18.73
CA GLY A 266 3.44 0.02 20.13
C GLY A 266 2.21 -0.54 20.86
N TYR A 267 1.23 -1.11 20.15
CA TYR A 267 0.01 -1.69 20.71
C TYR A 267 0.03 -3.22 20.64
N THR A 268 0.95 -3.84 21.39
CA THR A 268 1.31 -5.26 21.31
C THR A 268 0.12 -6.23 21.34
N GLU A 269 -0.91 -5.93 22.14
CA GLU A 269 -2.12 -6.75 22.24
C GLU A 269 -2.96 -6.79 20.96
N THR A 270 -2.97 -5.68 20.20
CA THR A 270 -3.88 -5.51 19.05
C THR A 270 -3.16 -5.50 17.70
N THR A 271 -1.86 -5.24 17.63
CA THR A 271 -1.11 -5.14 16.36
C THR A 271 -1.29 -6.37 15.48
N ALA A 272 -1.27 -7.58 16.06
CA ALA A 272 -1.44 -8.85 15.35
C ALA A 272 -2.83 -9.03 14.69
N THR A 273 -3.82 -8.21 15.07
CA THR A 273 -5.17 -8.26 14.50
C THR A 273 -5.29 -7.53 13.17
N ASN A 274 -4.32 -6.67 12.82
CA ASN A 274 -4.27 -6.04 11.50
C ASN A 274 -4.27 -7.12 10.39
N PRO A 275 -4.76 -6.79 9.18
CA PRO A 275 -4.62 -7.67 8.02
C PRO A 275 -3.15 -8.07 7.83
N GLN A 276 -2.90 -9.34 7.53
CA GLN A 276 -1.55 -9.89 7.40
C GLN A 276 -1.37 -10.44 5.99
N PHE A 277 -0.26 -10.08 5.35
CA PHE A 277 0.08 -10.53 4.01
C PHE A 277 1.40 -11.26 4.04
N HIS A 278 1.37 -12.55 3.70
CA HIS A 278 2.54 -13.39 3.68
C HIS A 278 3.25 -13.23 2.33
N ILE A 279 4.57 -13.05 2.38
CA ILE A 279 5.48 -13.00 1.24
C ILE A 279 6.49 -14.13 1.44
N GLN A 280 6.42 -15.13 0.57
CA GLN A 280 7.37 -16.22 0.54
C GLN A 280 8.30 -16.05 -0.66
N ILE A 281 9.58 -15.86 -0.35
CA ILE A 281 10.65 -15.80 -1.34
C ILE A 281 11.31 -17.19 -1.39
N PRO A 282 11.23 -17.92 -2.52
CA PRO A 282 11.73 -19.29 -2.61
C PRO A 282 13.22 -19.40 -2.26
N ARG A 283 13.58 -20.33 -1.36
CA ARG A 283 14.99 -20.59 -0.98
C ARG A 283 15.87 -21.10 -2.11
N ALA A 284 15.25 -21.54 -3.22
CA ALA A 284 15.97 -21.93 -4.44
C ALA A 284 16.60 -20.74 -5.18
N SER A 285 16.12 -19.51 -4.97
CA SER A 285 16.76 -18.33 -5.53
C SER A 285 17.95 -17.94 -4.64
N SER A 286 19.19 -18.06 -5.14
CA SER A 286 20.37 -17.54 -4.42
C SER A 286 20.43 -16.01 -4.35
N ASN A 287 19.58 -15.34 -5.13
CA ASN A 287 19.54 -13.89 -5.24
C ASN A 287 18.59 -13.29 -4.20
N LYS A 288 18.94 -12.10 -3.72
CA LYS A 288 18.01 -11.29 -2.92
C LYS A 288 16.86 -10.83 -3.81
N CYS A 289 15.64 -10.87 -3.29
CA CYS A 289 14.46 -10.37 -3.98
C CYS A 289 14.24 -8.90 -3.63
N HIS A 290 13.94 -8.09 -4.64
CA HIS A 290 13.57 -6.70 -4.46
C HIS A 290 12.05 -6.59 -4.33
N VAL A 291 11.60 -6.02 -3.21
CA VAL A 291 10.19 -5.94 -2.86
C VAL A 291 9.80 -4.49 -2.62
N VAL A 292 8.77 -4.01 -3.33
CA VAL A 292 8.19 -2.69 -3.10
C VAL A 292 6.83 -2.86 -2.46
N VAL A 293 6.65 -2.30 -1.26
CA VAL A 293 5.38 -2.35 -0.54
C VAL A 293 4.79 -0.96 -0.47
N SER A 294 3.52 -0.84 -0.85
CA SER A 294 2.79 0.42 -0.90
C SER A 294 1.41 0.27 -0.27
N VAL A 295 1.09 1.15 0.68
CA VAL A 295 -0.22 1.23 1.32
C VAL A 295 -0.85 2.58 1.01
N THR A 296 -1.91 2.58 0.20
CA THR A 296 -2.69 3.78 -0.14
C THR A 296 -3.98 3.78 0.66
N GLN A 297 -4.24 4.81 1.48
CA GLN A 297 -5.55 4.95 2.12
C GLN A 297 -6.56 5.57 1.16
N TYR A 298 -7.84 5.23 1.34
CA TYR A 298 -8.92 5.89 0.61
C TYR A 298 -9.02 7.36 1.02
N TYR A 299 -9.15 8.24 0.03
CA TYR A 299 -9.28 9.68 0.22
C TYR A 299 -10.31 10.22 -0.77
N GLU A 300 -10.96 11.32 -0.40
CA GLU A 300 -11.90 12.02 -1.27
C GLU A 300 -11.18 13.18 -1.96
N THR A 301 -11.31 13.28 -3.29
CA THR A 301 -10.74 14.37 -4.10
C THR A 301 -11.61 15.63 -4.08
N HIS A 302 -12.92 15.46 -3.87
CA HIS A 302 -13.91 16.54 -3.82
C HIS A 302 -14.81 16.38 -2.59
N PRO A 303 -14.58 17.14 -1.50
CA PRO A 303 -15.62 17.31 -0.51
C PRO A 303 -16.74 18.14 -1.17
N VAL A 304 -17.93 17.57 -1.31
CA VAL A 304 -19.14 18.38 -1.49
C VAL A 304 -19.15 19.38 -0.33
N GLU A 305 -19.34 20.67 -0.61
CA GLU A 305 -19.15 21.82 0.31
C GLU A 305 -19.81 21.67 1.70
N THR A 306 -20.73 20.71 1.85
CA THR A 306 -21.45 20.37 3.07
C THR A 306 -20.79 19.34 3.99
N LYS A 307 -19.74 18.61 3.59
CA LYS A 307 -19.05 17.63 4.45
C LYS A 307 -17.65 18.08 4.86
N LYS A 308 -17.42 18.24 6.17
CA LYS A 308 -16.08 18.45 6.75
C LYS A 308 -15.11 17.41 6.18
N LYS A 309 -13.99 17.87 5.63
CA LYS A 309 -12.92 17.03 5.07
C LYS A 309 -12.48 16.01 6.12
N LYS A 310 -12.75 14.72 5.90
CA LYS A 310 -12.25 13.67 6.78
C LYS A 310 -10.73 13.67 6.67
N ALA A 311 -10.04 13.95 7.79
CA ALA A 311 -8.59 13.99 7.80
C ALA A 311 -8.01 12.62 7.42
N LEU A 312 -6.90 12.63 6.68
CA LEU A 312 -6.14 11.42 6.41
C LEU A 312 -5.62 10.84 7.72
N TYR A 313 -5.61 9.52 7.84
CA TYR A 313 -4.99 8.86 8.98
C TYR A 313 -3.46 8.87 8.81
N ALA A 314 -2.75 8.86 9.93
CA ALA A 314 -1.33 8.49 9.90
C ALA A 314 -1.26 6.98 9.65
N ILE A 315 -0.82 6.58 8.46
CA ILE A 315 -0.76 5.17 8.03
C ILE A 315 0.70 4.71 7.89
N GLY A 316 0.90 3.40 7.90
CA GLY A 316 2.17 2.75 7.67
C GLY A 316 1.99 1.24 7.56
N PHE A 317 3.09 0.51 7.59
CA PHE A 317 3.10 -0.93 7.72
C PHE A 317 4.34 -1.40 8.46
N ALA A 318 4.26 -2.59 9.05
CA ALA A 318 5.39 -3.30 9.64
C ALA A 318 5.69 -4.56 8.83
N VAL A 319 6.96 -4.93 8.77
CA VAL A 319 7.44 -6.16 8.13
C VAL A 319 8.07 -7.04 9.21
N TYR A 320 7.63 -8.28 9.31
CA TYR A 320 8.19 -9.29 10.22
C TYR A 320 8.82 -10.41 9.40
N GLU A 321 10.00 -10.86 9.81
CA GLU A 321 10.55 -12.13 9.36
C GLU A 321 10.03 -13.24 10.27
N ILE A 322 9.48 -14.31 9.70
CA ILE A 322 8.82 -15.37 10.45
C ILE A 322 9.42 -16.74 10.15
N PRO A 323 9.38 -17.68 11.12
CA PRO A 323 9.72 -19.07 10.86
C PRO A 323 8.75 -19.70 9.85
N HIS A 324 9.25 -20.62 9.02
CA HIS A 324 8.46 -21.29 7.97
C HIS A 324 7.24 -22.07 8.51
N SER A 325 7.28 -22.52 9.76
CA SER A 325 6.17 -23.22 10.41
C SER A 325 5.04 -22.29 10.88
N MET A 326 5.28 -20.99 10.93
CA MET A 326 4.31 -20.02 11.44
C MET A 326 3.44 -19.48 10.30
N ALA A 327 2.15 -19.77 10.34
CA ALA A 327 1.21 -19.27 9.34
C ALA A 327 0.78 -17.81 9.57
N ARG A 328 0.79 -17.36 10.83
CA ARG A 328 0.25 -16.05 11.26
C ARG A 328 1.06 -15.46 12.40
N VAL A 329 1.30 -14.15 12.35
CA VAL A 329 1.84 -13.39 13.50
C VAL A 329 0.79 -13.33 14.62
N THR A 330 1.17 -13.76 15.82
CA THR A 330 0.33 -13.72 17.03
C THR A 330 0.73 -12.55 17.94
N PRO A 331 -0.13 -12.13 18.90
CA PRO A 331 0.24 -11.11 19.88
C PRO A 331 1.52 -11.46 20.67
N HIS A 332 1.69 -12.72 21.06
CA HIS A 332 2.91 -13.21 21.72
C HIS A 332 4.16 -12.98 20.85
N PHE A 333 4.07 -13.30 19.55
CA PHE A 333 5.18 -13.06 18.63
C PHE A 333 5.54 -11.58 18.50
N VAL A 334 4.55 -10.67 18.50
CA VAL A 334 4.78 -9.21 18.44
C VAL A 334 5.49 -8.69 19.69
N ILE A 335 5.25 -9.32 20.85
CA ILE A 335 5.92 -8.96 22.11
C ILE A 335 7.37 -9.44 22.10
N ASP A 336 7.60 -10.67 21.66
CA ASP A 336 8.90 -11.32 21.72
C ASP A 336 9.85 -10.88 20.60
N GLN A 337 9.32 -10.64 19.40
CA GLN A 337 10.09 -10.36 18.20
C GLN A 337 9.85 -8.94 17.71
N LYS A 338 10.95 -8.21 17.51
CA LYS A 338 10.89 -6.91 16.87
C LYS A 338 10.65 -7.06 15.37
N PRO A 339 9.83 -6.18 14.76
CA PRO A 339 9.69 -6.14 13.32
C PRO A 339 11.05 -5.90 12.66
N LEU A 340 11.25 -6.50 11.48
CA LEU A 340 12.41 -6.28 10.62
C LEU A 340 12.50 -4.80 10.21
N ASP A 341 11.36 -4.22 9.85
CA ASP A 341 11.25 -2.78 9.57
C ASP A 341 9.84 -2.27 9.87
N VAL A 342 9.75 -0.99 10.21
CA VAL A 342 8.48 -0.29 10.44
C VAL A 342 8.55 1.05 9.74
N THR A 343 7.62 1.28 8.83
CA THR A 343 7.56 2.57 8.15
C THR A 343 7.17 3.68 9.11
N ASN A 344 7.77 4.85 8.95
CA ASN A 344 7.34 6.05 9.66
C ASN A 344 5.88 6.36 9.34
N HIS A 345 5.03 6.31 10.37
CA HIS A 345 3.62 6.64 10.21
C HIS A 345 3.48 8.10 9.81
N SER A 346 2.89 8.34 8.64
CA SER A 346 2.74 9.69 8.10
C SER A 346 1.31 9.94 7.67
N VAL A 347 0.86 11.19 7.83
CA VAL A 347 -0.44 11.65 7.35
C VAL A 347 -0.34 11.90 5.84
N ALA A 348 -0.25 10.80 5.09
CA ALA A 348 -0.02 10.79 3.65
C ALA A 348 -1.07 9.95 2.93
N ARG A 349 -1.34 10.27 1.67
CA ARG A 349 -2.23 9.45 0.81
C ARG A 349 -1.71 8.01 0.68
N GLU A 350 -0.40 7.88 0.60
CA GLU A 350 0.31 6.64 0.36
C GLU A 350 1.62 6.61 1.13
N VAL A 351 1.98 5.44 1.66
CA VAL A 351 3.28 5.16 2.25
C VAL A 351 3.91 4.01 1.48
N VAL A 352 5.17 4.20 1.08
CA VAL A 352 5.93 3.28 0.22
C VAL A 352 7.30 3.03 0.81
N THR A 353 7.73 1.77 0.80
CA THR A 353 9.11 1.39 1.10
C THR A 353 9.61 0.35 0.12
N PHE A 354 10.92 0.40 -0.15
CA PHE A 354 11.65 -0.54 -0.99
C PHE A 354 12.54 -1.41 -0.11
N PHE A 355 12.44 -2.72 -0.28
CA PHE A 355 13.20 -3.71 0.46
C PHE A 355 14.04 -4.56 -0.48
N THR A 356 15.17 -5.03 0.03
CA THR A 356 15.97 -6.09 -0.61
C THR A 356 16.06 -7.24 0.38
N LEU A 357 15.15 -8.19 0.24
CA LEU A 357 14.95 -9.28 1.19
C LEU A 357 15.68 -10.55 0.71
N PRO A 358 16.42 -11.25 1.59
CA PRO A 358 16.93 -12.57 1.25
C PRO A 358 15.78 -13.59 1.14
N PRO A 359 16.07 -14.81 0.65
CA PRO A 359 15.07 -15.87 0.63
C PRO A 359 14.58 -16.24 2.03
N GLY A 360 13.26 -16.27 2.21
CA GLY A 360 12.64 -16.39 3.52
C GLY A 360 11.13 -16.17 3.47
N ASP A 361 10.51 -16.23 4.64
CA ASP A 361 9.09 -16.04 4.85
C ASP A 361 8.88 -14.74 5.64
N TYR A 362 8.10 -13.81 5.09
CA TYR A 362 7.89 -12.48 5.66
C TYR A 362 6.40 -12.16 5.75
N ILE A 363 5.98 -11.44 6.80
CA ILE A 363 4.61 -10.94 6.93
C ILE A 363 4.61 -9.41 6.94
N VAL A 364 3.79 -8.83 6.05
CA VAL A 364 3.50 -7.40 6.00
C VAL A 364 2.17 -7.12 6.71
N LEU A 365 2.20 -6.23 7.69
CA LEU A 365 1.04 -5.75 8.43
C LEU A 365 0.75 -4.27 8.10
N PRO A 366 -0.14 -3.96 7.13
CA PRO A 366 -0.66 -2.61 6.94
C PRO A 366 -1.46 -2.14 8.15
N GLN A 367 -1.11 -0.97 8.67
CA GLN A 367 -1.63 -0.46 9.94
C GLN A 367 -1.81 1.06 9.95
N THR A 368 -2.68 1.52 10.84
CA THR A 368 -2.76 2.93 11.25
C THR A 368 -1.87 3.17 12.46
N ASN A 369 -1.44 4.41 12.69
CA ASN A 369 -0.59 4.75 13.84
C ASN A 369 -1.25 4.36 15.17
N VAL A 370 -2.54 4.66 15.31
CA VAL A 370 -3.35 4.32 16.49
C VAL A 370 -4.40 3.26 16.14
N PRO A 371 -4.81 2.40 17.08
CA PRO A 371 -5.83 1.40 16.84
C PRO A 371 -7.21 2.04 16.60
N ASN A 372 -8.18 1.22 16.21
CA ASN A 372 -9.59 1.61 16.08
C ASN A 372 -9.90 2.68 15.02
N CYS A 373 -9.03 2.83 14.02
CA CYS A 373 -9.28 3.71 12.89
C CYS A 373 -10.01 2.97 11.77
N ASP A 374 -11.20 3.46 11.42
CA ASP A 374 -12.00 2.94 10.31
C ASP A 374 -11.60 3.58 8.97
N GLY A 375 -10.98 2.77 8.10
CA GLY A 375 -10.46 3.25 6.81
C GLY A 375 -10.33 2.13 5.78
N LYS A 376 -10.61 2.44 4.51
CA LYS A 376 -10.33 1.54 3.39
C LYS A 376 -8.90 1.81 2.91
N PHE A 377 -8.21 0.77 2.47
CA PHE A 377 -6.87 0.89 1.90
C PHE A 377 -6.66 -0.06 0.73
N LEU A 378 -5.69 0.29 -0.11
CA LEU A 378 -5.14 -0.53 -1.18
C LEU A 378 -3.70 -0.86 -0.82
N LEU A 379 -3.41 -2.14 -0.64
CA LEU A 379 -2.05 -2.66 -0.56
C LEU A 379 -1.59 -3.08 -1.96
N ARG A 380 -0.38 -2.69 -2.32
CA ARG A 380 0.32 -3.14 -3.53
C ARG A 380 1.69 -3.66 -3.13
N ILE A 381 1.99 -4.90 -3.47
CA ILE A 381 3.31 -5.52 -3.27
C ILE A 381 3.86 -5.83 -4.66
N LEU A 382 4.99 -5.24 -5.01
CA LEU A 382 5.71 -5.55 -6.24
C LEU A 382 6.95 -6.39 -5.92
N THR A 383 7.20 -7.44 -6.69
CA THR A 383 8.43 -8.24 -6.62
C THR A 383 9.05 -8.38 -7.99
N ASP A 384 10.37 -8.49 -8.05
CA ASP A 384 11.08 -8.76 -9.30
C ASP A 384 11.18 -10.26 -9.58
N GLU A 385 11.49 -11.04 -8.56
CA GLU A 385 11.55 -12.49 -8.61
C GLU A 385 10.19 -13.14 -8.36
N GLN A 386 10.11 -14.44 -8.68
CA GLN A 386 8.91 -15.23 -8.45
C GLN A 386 8.75 -15.47 -6.95
N SER A 387 7.76 -14.81 -6.36
CA SER A 387 7.43 -14.92 -4.94
C SER A 387 5.97 -15.28 -4.78
N ASN A 388 5.66 -16.14 -3.81
CA ASN A 388 4.29 -16.48 -3.47
C ASN A 388 3.79 -15.45 -2.45
N ILE A 389 2.70 -14.76 -2.77
CA ILE A 389 2.14 -13.71 -1.91
C ILE A 389 0.66 -13.97 -1.71
N TRP A 390 0.20 -14.05 -0.47
CA TRP A 390 -1.20 -14.27 -0.13
C TRP A 390 -1.60 -13.52 1.15
N GLU A 391 -2.89 -13.28 1.32
CA GLU A 391 -3.42 -12.79 2.59
C GLU A 391 -3.55 -13.97 3.55
N VAL A 392 -3.05 -13.81 4.78
CA VAL A 392 -3.19 -14.83 5.82
C VAL A 392 -4.65 -14.91 6.25
N ASN A 393 -5.24 -16.08 6.04
CA ASN A 393 -6.62 -16.37 6.35
C ASN A 393 -6.74 -17.80 6.89
N GLU A 394 -7.72 -18.03 7.76
CA GLU A 394 -8.02 -19.34 8.34
C GLU A 394 -9.23 -19.94 7.64
N ASP A 395 -9.29 -21.27 7.60
CA ASP A 395 -10.48 -21.98 7.16
C ASP A 395 -11.56 -21.95 8.24
N ASN A 396 -12.83 -21.99 7.81
CA ASN A 396 -13.96 -22.11 8.74
C ASN A 396 -14.06 -23.58 9.18
N MET A 397 -13.53 -23.89 10.36
CA MET A 397 -13.58 -25.24 10.92
C MET A 397 -14.20 -25.20 12.30
N VAL A 398 -15.14 -26.09 12.55
CA VAL A 398 -15.71 -26.31 13.88
C VAL A 398 -15.29 -27.71 14.31
N PHE A 399 -14.40 -27.80 15.30
CA PHE A 399 -13.98 -29.10 15.83
C PHE A 399 -15.14 -29.67 16.67
N ARG A 400 -15.86 -30.65 16.10
CA ARG A 400 -16.96 -31.36 16.78
C ARG A 400 -16.52 -32.18 18.02
N ASN A 401 -15.21 -32.27 18.27
CA ASN A 401 -14.61 -33.20 19.24
C ASN A 401 -14.44 -32.68 20.68
N ILE A 402 -15.27 -31.72 21.12
CA ILE A 402 -15.24 -31.30 22.54
C ILE A 402 -16.04 -32.26 23.43
N THR A 403 -16.95 -33.05 22.85
CA THR A 403 -17.75 -34.03 23.60
C THR A 403 -17.05 -35.37 23.79
N SER A 404 -16.22 -35.84 22.85
CA SER A 404 -15.65 -37.19 22.93
C SER A 404 -14.50 -37.34 23.93
N GLU A 405 -13.72 -36.30 24.21
CA GLU A 405 -12.58 -36.39 25.15
C GLU A 405 -12.98 -36.19 26.63
N PHE A 406 -14.18 -35.68 26.92
CA PHE A 406 -14.65 -35.48 28.30
C PHE A 406 -15.68 -36.52 28.77
N LEU A 407 -16.14 -37.41 27.87
CA LEU A 407 -17.17 -38.40 28.18
C LEU A 407 -16.64 -39.67 28.87
N GLU A 408 -15.33 -39.86 29.02
CA GLU A 408 -14.80 -41.11 29.58
C GLU A 408 -14.57 -41.11 31.11
N GLU A 409 -14.48 -39.97 31.80
CA GLU A 409 -14.16 -39.99 33.26
C GLU A 409 -14.81 -38.90 34.12
N ALA A 410 -16.14 -38.72 34.07
CA ALA A 410 -16.82 -37.96 35.13
C ALA A 410 -18.23 -38.50 35.46
N PRO A 411 -18.51 -38.85 36.73
CA PRO A 411 -19.85 -39.29 37.13
C PRO A 411 -20.85 -38.12 37.01
N LEU A 412 -22.02 -38.43 36.45
CA LEU A 412 -23.18 -37.57 36.16
C LEU A 412 -23.58 -36.57 37.27
N LEU A 413 -23.16 -36.76 38.52
CA LEU A 413 -23.41 -35.84 39.63
C LEU A 413 -22.62 -34.52 39.52
N VAL A 414 -21.44 -34.52 38.90
CA VAL A 414 -20.66 -33.28 38.70
C VAL A 414 -21.31 -32.38 37.66
N ILE A 415 -21.98 -32.95 36.66
CA ILE A 415 -22.68 -32.22 35.59
C ILE A 415 -23.89 -31.46 36.16
N ILE A 416 -24.65 -32.08 37.06
CA ILE A 416 -25.79 -31.41 37.69
C ILE A 416 -25.33 -30.29 38.63
N TYR A 417 -24.23 -30.48 39.40
CA TYR A 417 -23.67 -29.42 40.24
C TYR A 417 -23.06 -28.27 39.40
N SER A 418 -22.46 -28.60 38.25
CA SER A 418 -21.92 -27.63 37.30
C SER A 418 -23.01 -26.81 36.63
N ILE A 419 -24.15 -27.44 36.27
CA ILE A 419 -25.33 -26.78 35.68
C ILE A 419 -26.10 -25.96 36.72
N TYR A 420 -26.15 -26.41 37.98
CA TYR A 420 -26.77 -25.64 39.07
C TYR A 420 -25.93 -24.42 39.46
N LEU A 421 -24.59 -24.51 39.40
CA LEU A 421 -23.70 -23.33 39.43
C LEU A 421 -23.87 -22.44 38.18
N TYR A 422 -24.13 -23.02 37.01
CA TYR A 422 -24.27 -22.34 35.71
C TYR A 422 -25.40 -21.31 35.63
N LEU A 423 -26.52 -21.59 36.32
CA LEU A 423 -27.63 -20.63 36.47
C LEU A 423 -27.31 -19.49 37.44
N GLY A 424 -26.23 -19.59 38.22
CA GLY A 424 -25.74 -18.54 39.13
C GLY A 424 -24.59 -17.68 38.59
N TYR A 425 -23.98 -18.04 37.45
CA TYR A 425 -22.79 -17.35 36.90
C TYR A 425 -23.08 -16.40 35.73
N LEU A 426 -24.28 -16.47 35.13
CA LEU A 426 -24.81 -15.37 34.34
C LEU A 426 -25.21 -14.27 35.33
N SER A 427 -24.39 -13.23 35.48
CA SER A 427 -24.72 -12.10 36.37
C SER A 427 -26.07 -11.45 36.04
N ASP A 428 -26.56 -11.66 34.80
CA ASP A 428 -27.86 -11.23 34.30
C ASP A 428 -28.65 -12.37 33.66
N LYS A 429 -29.98 -12.34 33.79
CA LYS A 429 -30.90 -13.31 33.18
C LYS A 429 -30.65 -13.44 31.66
N PRO A 430 -30.49 -14.66 31.10
CA PRO A 430 -30.22 -14.86 29.68
C PRO A 430 -31.37 -14.30 28.82
N SER A 431 -31.04 -13.69 27.68
CA SER A 431 -32.06 -13.16 26.78
C SER A 431 -32.86 -14.27 26.12
N LEU A 432 -34.10 -13.93 25.75
CA LEU A 432 -34.97 -14.84 25.00
C LEU A 432 -34.35 -15.27 23.66
N GLU A 433 -33.50 -14.44 23.05
CA GLU A 433 -32.83 -14.74 21.78
C GLU A 433 -31.74 -15.80 21.94
N LEU A 434 -30.98 -15.77 23.04
CA LEU A 434 -30.01 -16.81 23.38
C LEU A 434 -30.72 -18.15 23.61
N CYS A 435 -31.79 -18.15 24.41
CA CYS A 435 -32.57 -19.36 24.69
C CYS A 435 -33.13 -19.98 23.39
N LYS A 436 -33.69 -19.17 22.49
CA LYS A 436 -34.17 -19.64 21.18
C LYS A 436 -33.06 -20.24 20.33
N SER A 437 -31.88 -19.61 20.31
CA SER A 437 -30.74 -20.08 19.52
C SER A 437 -30.20 -21.41 20.05
N LEU A 438 -30.14 -21.57 21.38
CA LEU A 438 -29.75 -22.83 22.02
C LEU A 438 -30.75 -23.95 21.71
N ILE A 439 -32.06 -23.64 21.70
CA ILE A 439 -33.09 -24.62 21.34
C ILE A 439 -32.87 -25.10 19.91
N MET A 440 -32.64 -24.19 18.97
CA MET A 440 -32.40 -24.52 17.56
C MET A 440 -31.20 -25.47 17.35
N LEU A 441 -30.18 -25.43 18.20
CA LEU A 441 -28.96 -26.26 18.05
C LEU A 441 -29.18 -27.73 18.44
N ARG A 442 -30.20 -28.04 19.23
CA ARG A 442 -30.42 -29.39 19.80
C ARG A 442 -31.83 -29.92 19.65
N ASP A 443 -32.77 -29.11 19.19
CA ASP A 443 -34.17 -29.52 19.01
C ASP A 443 -34.41 -30.14 17.63
N TYR A 444 -33.76 -31.28 17.37
CA TYR A 444 -33.97 -32.08 16.16
C TYR A 444 -35.42 -32.59 16.02
N ASN A 445 -36.19 -32.57 17.12
CA ASN A 445 -37.58 -33.02 17.18
C ASN A 445 -38.61 -31.89 17.08
N ILE A 446 -38.21 -30.62 16.90
CA ILE A 446 -39.13 -29.45 16.83
C ILE A 446 -40.08 -29.41 18.06
N SER A 447 -39.58 -29.84 19.20
CA SER A 447 -40.31 -29.97 20.47
C SER A 447 -40.41 -28.63 21.22
N GLY A 448 -39.59 -27.64 20.85
CA GLY A 448 -39.41 -26.37 21.54
C GLY A 448 -38.72 -26.51 22.90
N ARG A 449 -38.11 -27.65 23.23
CA ARG A 449 -37.51 -27.97 24.53
C ARG A 449 -36.11 -28.57 24.37
N ILE A 450 -35.21 -28.29 25.30
CA ILE A 450 -33.86 -28.87 25.38
C ILE A 450 -33.75 -29.68 26.67
N ASN A 451 -33.11 -30.85 26.61
CA ASN A 451 -32.71 -31.58 27.83
C ASN A 451 -31.46 -30.95 28.44
N LEU A 452 -31.41 -30.86 29.78
CA LEU A 452 -30.33 -30.21 30.52
C LEU A 452 -28.92 -30.75 30.18
N MET A 453 -28.83 -32.01 29.74
CA MET A 453 -27.59 -32.68 29.34
C MET A 453 -27.04 -32.24 27.97
N ASP A 454 -27.83 -31.52 27.16
CA ASP A 454 -27.47 -31.16 25.79
C ASP A 454 -26.87 -29.75 25.66
N ILE A 455 -26.73 -29.01 26.76
CA ILE A 455 -26.20 -27.63 26.79
C ILE A 455 -24.66 -27.65 26.60
N PRO A 456 -24.10 -27.01 25.55
CA PRO A 456 -22.67 -27.10 25.27
C PRO A 456 -21.77 -26.43 26.34
N ILE A 457 -20.62 -27.07 26.61
CA ILE A 457 -19.52 -26.66 27.51
C ILE A 457 -18.75 -25.40 27.02
N ALA A 458 -19.30 -24.67 26.03
CA ALA A 458 -18.65 -23.49 25.45
C ALA A 458 -18.41 -22.34 26.45
N PHE A 459 -19.11 -22.33 27.59
CA PHE A 459 -18.98 -21.30 28.62
C PHE A 459 -17.73 -21.44 29.50
N GLN A 460 -17.21 -22.66 29.70
CA GLN A 460 -16.07 -22.91 30.60
C GLN A 460 -14.77 -22.25 30.11
N LYS A 461 -14.66 -21.97 28.80
CA LYS A 461 -13.44 -21.42 28.18
C LYS A 461 -13.39 -19.88 28.14
N PHE A 462 -14.54 -19.20 28.25
CA PHE A 462 -14.61 -17.73 28.33
C PHE A 462 -14.04 -17.21 29.66
N ASP A 463 -14.23 -17.96 30.75
CA ASP A 463 -13.81 -17.56 32.11
C ASP A 463 -12.32 -17.86 32.42
N ARG A 464 -11.67 -18.76 31.67
CA ARG A 464 -10.23 -19.09 31.88
C ARG A 464 -9.28 -17.93 31.58
N VAL A 465 -9.75 -16.86 30.92
CA VAL A 465 -8.94 -15.70 30.54
C VAL A 465 -9.07 -14.55 31.55
N GLY A 466 -9.77 -14.73 32.69
CA GLY A 466 -9.83 -13.72 33.76
C GLY A 466 -10.52 -12.41 33.38
N HIS A 467 -11.33 -12.40 32.31
CA HIS A 467 -11.95 -11.18 31.76
C HIS A 467 -13.33 -10.81 32.36
N GLY A 468 -13.87 -11.58 33.32
CA GLY A 468 -15.24 -11.34 33.81
C GLY A 468 -16.29 -11.47 32.69
N THR A 469 -17.44 -10.81 32.83
CA THR A 469 -18.58 -10.94 31.88
C THR A 469 -18.39 -10.27 30.51
N LYS A 470 -17.27 -9.56 30.30
CA LYS A 470 -17.02 -8.70 29.13
C LYS A 470 -15.57 -8.76 28.70
N THR A 471 -15.32 -8.93 27.41
CA THR A 471 -13.96 -8.91 26.84
C THR A 471 -13.89 -8.01 25.62
N SER A 472 -12.67 -7.71 25.17
CA SER A 472 -12.44 -6.95 23.94
C SER A 472 -12.87 -7.78 22.72
N SER A 473 -13.54 -7.15 21.77
CA SER A 473 -13.89 -7.76 20.48
C SER A 473 -12.69 -8.25 19.67
N TYR A 474 -11.49 -7.68 19.89
CA TYR A 474 -10.24 -8.16 19.29
C TYR A 474 -9.86 -9.58 19.73
N ASN A 475 -10.33 -10.02 20.89
CA ASN A 475 -10.03 -11.35 21.44
C ASN A 475 -10.91 -12.45 20.84
N LEU A 476 -11.91 -12.11 20.02
CA LEU A 476 -12.86 -13.10 19.46
C LEU A 476 -12.14 -14.25 18.75
N ARG A 477 -11.09 -13.96 17.96
CA ARG A 477 -10.32 -15.02 17.27
C ARG A 477 -9.68 -15.99 18.25
N ALA A 478 -9.01 -15.48 19.28
CA ALA A 478 -8.38 -16.32 20.29
C ALA A 478 -9.43 -17.14 21.06
N LEU A 479 -10.58 -16.54 21.38
CA LEU A 479 -11.69 -17.24 22.04
C LEU A 479 -12.29 -18.35 21.18
N LEU A 480 -12.43 -18.15 19.87
CA LEU A 480 -12.86 -19.21 18.95
C LEU A 480 -11.83 -20.33 18.92
N TRP A 481 -10.54 -20.00 18.78
CA TRP A 481 -9.45 -20.98 18.75
C TRP A 481 -9.45 -21.85 20.00
N GLU A 482 -9.48 -21.22 21.19
CA GLU A 482 -9.61 -21.93 22.47
C GLU A 482 -10.88 -22.77 22.51
N ALA A 483 -12.00 -22.24 22.02
CA ALA A 483 -13.26 -22.96 21.91
C ALA A 483 -13.29 -24.05 20.83
N GLY A 484 -12.16 -24.35 20.18
CA GLY A 484 -12.08 -25.40 19.17
C GLY A 484 -12.82 -25.03 17.89
N SER A 485 -12.76 -23.76 17.48
CA SER A 485 -13.30 -23.31 16.20
C SER A 485 -12.34 -22.32 15.55
N THR A 486 -12.15 -22.42 14.24
CA THR A 486 -11.44 -21.44 13.43
C THR A 486 -12.40 -20.79 12.46
N ALA A 487 -12.16 -19.53 12.14
CA ALA A 487 -13.03 -18.79 11.25
C ALA A 487 -12.21 -17.84 10.37
N SER A 488 -12.57 -17.82 9.09
CA SER A 488 -12.00 -16.90 8.12
C SER A 488 -12.18 -15.45 8.54
N ASN A 489 -11.30 -14.60 8.00
CA ASN A 489 -11.31 -13.16 8.24
C ASN A 489 -12.68 -12.53 7.93
N LYS A 490 -13.42 -13.09 6.95
CA LYS A 490 -14.74 -12.59 6.58
C LYS A 490 -15.82 -12.99 7.59
N VAL A 491 -15.80 -14.23 8.06
CA VAL A 491 -16.74 -14.70 9.09
C VAL A 491 -16.49 -13.97 10.40
N LEU A 492 -15.23 -13.82 10.83
CA LEU A 492 -14.87 -13.05 12.01
C LEU A 492 -15.31 -11.59 11.94
N GLU A 493 -15.12 -10.93 10.79
CA GLU A 493 -15.62 -9.57 10.55
C GLU A 493 -17.14 -9.49 10.83
N CYS A 494 -17.91 -10.43 10.28
CA CYS A 494 -19.36 -10.49 10.47
C CYS A 494 -19.76 -10.76 11.92
N LEU A 495 -19.09 -11.69 12.60
CA LEU A 495 -19.35 -12.00 14.01
C LEU A 495 -19.09 -10.79 14.90
N VAL A 496 -17.96 -10.09 14.72
CA VAL A 496 -17.66 -8.87 15.49
C VAL A 496 -18.72 -7.80 15.24
N LEU A 497 -19.08 -7.54 13.98
CA LEU A 497 -20.06 -6.51 13.64
C LEU A 497 -21.47 -6.81 14.19
N ARG A 498 -21.82 -8.10 14.36
CA ARG A 498 -23.14 -8.50 14.84
C ARG A 498 -23.22 -8.61 16.36
N PHE A 499 -22.19 -9.18 16.99
CA PHE A 499 -22.23 -9.59 18.40
C PHE A 499 -21.43 -8.69 19.33
N SER A 500 -20.57 -7.81 18.80
CA SER A 500 -19.91 -6.80 19.64
C SER A 500 -20.68 -5.48 19.65
N LYS A 501 -20.71 -4.82 20.81
CA LYS A 501 -21.22 -3.46 20.97
C LYS A 501 -20.13 -2.60 21.57
N SER A 502 -19.85 -1.44 20.97
CA SER A 502 -18.79 -0.54 21.42
C SER A 502 -17.43 -1.24 21.62
N LYS A 503 -17.11 -2.21 20.75
CA LYS A 503 -15.88 -3.01 20.77
C LYS A 503 -15.77 -3.98 21.95
N ILE A 504 -16.86 -4.17 22.70
CA ILE A 504 -16.97 -5.09 23.81
C ILE A 504 -17.81 -6.29 23.36
N LEU A 505 -17.34 -7.48 23.69
CA LEU A 505 -18.01 -8.75 23.50
C LEU A 505 -18.43 -9.28 24.89
N THR A 506 -19.73 -9.54 25.08
CA THR A 506 -20.25 -10.15 26.31
C THR A 506 -20.22 -11.67 26.21
N SER A 507 -20.23 -12.37 27.34
CA SER A 507 -20.32 -13.84 27.39
C SER A 507 -21.54 -14.36 26.63
N GLU A 508 -22.71 -13.74 26.82
CA GLU A 508 -23.94 -14.08 26.08
C GLU A 508 -23.76 -13.93 24.56
N CYS A 509 -23.21 -12.80 24.11
CA CYS A 509 -23.00 -12.55 22.68
C CYS A 509 -21.97 -13.50 22.06
N PHE A 510 -20.95 -13.90 22.83
CA PHE A 510 -19.99 -14.94 22.41
C PHE A 510 -20.67 -16.29 22.22
N VAL A 511 -21.52 -16.71 23.15
CA VAL A 511 -22.25 -17.98 23.06
C VAL A 511 -23.23 -17.94 21.89
N MET A 512 -23.94 -16.83 21.68
CA MET A 512 -24.80 -16.65 20.50
C MET A 512 -24.01 -16.76 19.19
N ALA A 513 -22.80 -16.18 19.13
CA ALA A 513 -21.92 -16.27 17.97
C ALA A 513 -21.51 -17.72 17.70
N MET A 514 -21.10 -18.46 18.74
CA MET A 514 -20.72 -19.87 18.66
C MET A 514 -21.88 -20.74 18.20
N VAL A 515 -23.06 -20.59 18.80
CA VAL A 515 -24.26 -21.35 18.44
C VAL A 515 -24.63 -21.14 16.97
N ARG A 516 -24.63 -19.88 16.50
CA ARG A 516 -24.93 -19.58 15.10
C ARG A 516 -23.86 -20.09 14.14
N LEU A 517 -22.59 -20.08 14.55
CA LEU A 517 -21.51 -20.66 13.77
C LEU A 517 -21.67 -22.18 13.63
N HIS A 518 -22.05 -22.87 14.72
CA HIS A 518 -22.32 -24.31 14.70
C HIS A 518 -23.53 -24.66 13.83
N LEU A 519 -24.65 -23.93 14.00
CA LEU A 519 -25.84 -24.10 13.16
C LEU A 519 -25.53 -23.93 11.67
N ALA A 520 -24.66 -22.97 11.31
CA ALA A 520 -24.25 -22.77 9.93
C ALA A 520 -23.36 -23.89 9.37
N HIS A 521 -22.71 -24.69 10.23
CA HIS A 521 -21.83 -25.79 9.86
C HIS A 521 -22.51 -27.17 9.88
N ASP A 522 -23.61 -27.33 10.63
CA ASP A 522 -24.28 -28.61 10.83
C ASP A 522 -25.22 -29.03 9.67
N ASP A 523 -25.34 -28.22 8.61
CA ASP A 523 -26.14 -28.53 7.42
C ASP A 523 -25.26 -29.01 6.24
N PRO A 524 -25.04 -30.34 6.07
CA PRO A 524 -24.14 -30.88 5.04
C PRO A 524 -24.70 -30.82 3.61
N ASN A 525 -25.97 -30.45 3.42
CA ASN A 525 -26.63 -30.44 2.11
C ASN A 525 -26.97 -29.06 1.54
N ASP A 526 -26.71 -27.96 2.24
CA ASP A 526 -27.19 -26.66 1.80
C ASP A 526 -26.10 -25.58 1.79
N HIS A 527 -25.30 -25.59 0.71
CA HIS A 527 -24.61 -24.37 0.25
C HIS A 527 -25.58 -23.19 0.05
N LEU A 528 -26.88 -23.48 -0.08
CA LEU A 528 -27.94 -22.48 -0.18
C LEU A 528 -28.22 -21.78 1.16
N LEU A 529 -28.17 -22.45 2.32
CA LEU A 529 -28.45 -21.81 3.61
C LEU A 529 -27.35 -20.84 4.03
N LEU A 530 -26.09 -21.16 3.75
CA LEU A 530 -24.98 -20.22 3.97
C LEU A 530 -25.16 -18.95 3.11
N THR A 531 -25.66 -19.12 1.89
CA THR A 531 -25.98 -18.04 0.94
C THR A 531 -27.21 -17.24 1.38
N ILE A 532 -28.23 -17.89 1.94
CA ILE A 532 -29.45 -17.27 2.48
C ILE A 532 -29.16 -16.56 3.80
N LEU A 533 -28.28 -17.08 4.66
CA LEU A 533 -27.82 -16.38 5.86
C LEU A 533 -26.99 -15.14 5.47
N MET A 534 -26.13 -15.24 4.46
CA MET A 534 -25.42 -14.07 3.90
C MET A 534 -26.40 -13.03 3.38
N ALA A 535 -27.46 -13.43 2.67
CA ALA A 535 -28.51 -12.55 2.18
C ALA A 535 -29.38 -11.94 3.31
N ALA A 536 -29.70 -12.71 4.35
CA ALA A 536 -30.47 -12.25 5.52
C ALA A 536 -29.64 -11.35 6.46
N ILE A 537 -28.30 -11.42 6.39
CA ILE A 537 -27.35 -10.53 7.06
C ILE A 537 -27.11 -9.24 6.21
N GLY A 538 -27.68 -9.15 5.01
CA GLY A 538 -27.61 -7.97 4.15
C GLY A 538 -26.30 -7.86 3.34
N LEU A 539 -25.90 -8.96 2.70
CA LEU A 539 -24.94 -8.98 1.59
C LEU A 539 -25.69 -9.13 0.25
#